data_AF-A0A367IFS3-F1
#
_entry.id   AF-A0A367IFS3-F1
#
_cell.length_a   1.000
_cell.length_b   1.000
_cell.length_c   1.000
_cell.angle_alpha   90.00
_cell.angle_beta   90.00
_cell.angle_gamma   90.00
#
_symmetry.space_group_name_H-M   'P 1'
#
loop_
_entity.id
_entity.type
_entity.pdbx_description
1 polymer ?
#
loop_
_entity_poly.entity_id
_entity_poly.type
_entity_poly.pdbx_seq_one_letter_code
_entity_poly.pdbx_strand_id
1 'polypeptide(L)'
;MGVRPVGVFLVVIFLTPVLTPTVMADWDDDNWLWNLIGPERLEHGDEFACHGYEGLDINYDNSVIESCKNYLSSHTNSSRWGSEPISFGVPDIITNSTISSLKESGFIILGDNLKTETEDFFIVQRNGGSLEKNVADIGLLESAEKDSLISIYWEARIFDLKVREDKPAIDFLENQDIWYTTWGEWFNHNISSSRILIESSNSTINLELPINSDSNWNVPGSLMINTEANVSSVQFGDGEIFPLLTPDTKSLREGWRLTEEGIIISISPGDEVVIQLEQNLSFSHSPLKTFNDLHHSVTVVGHHVKNLHEWASDFYDSPLLFTWLIERPAALEMDWRLPIIAIAVLIATPLTIKWLVARDKSIRES
;
A
#
# COMPACT_ATOMS: atom_id res chain seq x y z
N MET A 1 44.83 34.88 -35.46
CA MET A 1 44.21 33.58 -35.14
C MET A 1 44.48 33.31 -33.67
N GLY A 2 43.55 33.66 -32.79
CA GLY A 2 43.72 33.57 -31.35
C GLY A 2 42.36 33.21 -30.77
N VAL A 3 42.11 31.91 -30.63
CA VAL A 3 40.88 31.39 -30.02
C VAL A 3 40.92 31.85 -28.56
N ARG A 4 40.01 32.74 -28.16
CA ARG A 4 39.93 33.20 -26.77
C ARG A 4 39.47 32.01 -25.91
N PRO A 5 40.34 31.41 -25.07
CA PRO A 5 40.01 30.19 -24.33
C PRO A 5 38.80 30.40 -23.41
N VAL A 6 38.58 31.63 -22.96
CA VAL A 6 37.43 32.05 -22.14
C VAL A 6 36.09 31.88 -22.87
N GLY A 7 36.04 32.11 -24.19
CA GLY A 7 34.81 31.99 -24.97
C GLY A 7 34.39 30.54 -25.18
N VAL A 8 35.36 29.66 -25.43
CA VAL A 8 35.12 28.22 -25.53
C VAL A 8 34.71 27.65 -24.17
N PHE A 9 35.36 28.11 -23.08
CA PHE A 9 35.03 27.69 -21.72
C PHE A 9 33.61 28.10 -21.31
N LEU A 10 33.19 29.34 -21.61
CA LEU A 10 31.82 29.78 -21.37
C LEU A 10 30.80 28.98 -22.20
N VAL A 11 31.09 28.71 -23.47
CA VAL A 11 30.22 27.89 -24.32
C VAL A 11 30.10 26.47 -23.78
N VAL A 12 31.19 25.87 -23.28
CA VAL A 12 31.14 24.57 -22.60
C VAL A 12 30.29 24.64 -21.34
N ILE A 13 30.44 25.67 -20.49
CA ILE A 13 29.61 25.87 -19.29
C ILE A 13 28.12 26.04 -19.63
N PHE A 14 27.79 26.76 -20.71
CA PHE A 14 26.41 26.94 -21.15
C PHE A 14 25.82 25.71 -21.84
N LEU A 15 26.65 24.91 -22.50
CA LEU A 15 26.22 23.66 -23.14
C LEU A 15 26.18 22.49 -22.16
N THR A 16 26.93 22.52 -21.06
CA THR A 16 26.91 21.43 -20.07
C THR A 16 25.51 21.15 -19.53
N PRO A 17 24.68 22.12 -19.10
CA PRO A 17 23.30 21.86 -18.66
C PRO A 17 22.38 21.27 -19.75
N VAL A 18 22.70 21.49 -21.02
CA VAL A 18 21.91 21.05 -22.18
C VAL A 18 22.30 19.63 -22.62
N LEU A 19 23.56 19.25 -22.36
CA LEU A 19 24.14 17.97 -22.74
C LEU A 19 24.29 17.01 -21.57
N THR A 20 24.27 17.51 -20.33
CA THR A 20 24.00 16.66 -19.18
C THR A 20 22.61 16.09 -19.40
N PRO A 21 22.40 14.77 -19.23
CA PRO A 21 21.04 14.29 -19.02
C PRO A 21 20.49 15.22 -17.94
N THR A 22 19.34 15.82 -18.21
CA THR A 22 18.60 16.49 -17.16
C THR A 22 18.62 15.49 -16.01
N VAL A 23 19.19 15.88 -14.88
CA VAL A 23 18.72 15.29 -13.63
C VAL A 23 17.30 15.83 -13.53
N MET A 24 16.42 15.22 -14.33
CA MET A 24 15.01 15.10 -14.05
C MET A 24 15.06 14.37 -12.72
N ALA A 25 15.12 15.16 -11.65
CA ALA A 25 14.12 14.93 -10.65
C ALA A 25 12.82 14.98 -11.44
N ASP A 26 12.33 13.81 -11.85
CA ASP A 26 11.01 13.64 -12.41
C ASP A 26 10.08 14.11 -11.31
N TRP A 27 9.70 15.37 -11.38
CA TRP A 27 8.60 15.91 -10.59
C TRP A 27 7.25 15.52 -11.22
N ASP A 28 7.27 14.74 -12.32
CA ASP A 28 6.12 14.28 -13.08
C ASP A 28 5.82 12.78 -12.97
N ASP A 29 6.77 11.92 -12.59
CA ASP A 29 6.55 10.48 -12.54
C ASP A 29 6.70 9.98 -11.10
N ASP A 30 5.57 9.70 -10.43
CA ASP A 30 5.28 8.76 -9.31
C ASP A 30 6.43 8.22 -8.41
N ASN A 31 7.54 8.92 -8.30
CA ASN A 31 8.79 8.47 -7.68
C ASN A 31 8.62 8.21 -6.18
N TRP A 32 7.62 8.87 -5.59
CA TRP A 32 7.19 8.67 -4.23
C TRP A 32 6.71 7.23 -3.98
N LEU A 33 6.06 6.60 -4.97
CA LEU A 33 5.53 5.24 -4.86
C LEU A 33 6.63 4.17 -4.80
N TRP A 34 7.73 4.30 -5.55
CA TRP A 34 8.73 3.22 -5.61
C TRP A 34 10.09 3.56 -4.98
N ASN A 35 10.48 4.83 -4.88
CA ASN A 35 11.82 5.20 -4.44
C ASN A 35 11.91 5.89 -3.07
N LEU A 36 10.80 6.42 -2.54
CA LEU A 36 10.87 7.18 -1.28
C LEU A 36 9.85 6.73 -0.23
N ILE A 37 8.56 6.96 -0.47
CA ILE A 37 7.53 6.75 0.57
C ILE A 37 6.96 5.35 0.50
N GLY A 38 6.75 4.83 -0.71
CA GLY A 38 6.13 3.52 -0.85
C GLY A 38 6.91 2.39 -0.20
N PRO A 39 8.25 2.33 -0.27
CA PRO A 39 9.03 1.34 0.47
C PRO A 39 8.82 1.41 1.99
N GLU A 40 8.80 2.61 2.58
CA GLU A 40 8.58 2.80 4.02
C GLU A 40 7.16 2.38 4.42
N ARG A 41 6.16 2.76 3.63
CA ARG A 41 4.75 2.37 3.86
C ARG A 41 4.54 0.87 3.68
N LEU A 42 5.20 0.26 2.71
CA LEU A 42 5.15 -1.19 2.47
C LEU A 42 5.80 -1.98 3.61
N GLU A 43 6.95 -1.52 4.13
CA GLU A 43 7.59 -2.11 5.30
C GLU A 43 6.69 -1.98 6.55
N HIS A 44 6.01 -0.85 6.69
CA HIS A 44 5.03 -0.64 7.76
C HIS A 44 3.84 -1.61 7.68
N GLY A 45 3.46 -2.04 6.47
CA GLY A 45 2.42 -3.04 6.24
C GLY A 45 1.29 -2.59 5.31
N ASP A 46 1.43 -1.44 4.67
CA ASP A 46 0.44 -0.95 3.70
C ASP A 46 0.33 -1.85 2.46
N GLU A 47 -0.79 -1.68 1.77
CA GLU A 47 -1.11 -2.31 0.51
C GLU A 47 -1.27 -1.27 -0.60
N PHE A 48 -0.62 -1.52 -1.74
CA PHE A 48 -0.86 -0.80 -3.00
C PHE A 48 -1.80 -1.62 -3.88
N ALA A 49 -3.01 -1.11 -4.03
CA ALA A 49 -4.09 -1.70 -4.80
C ALA A 49 -4.41 -0.82 -6.02
N CYS A 50 -5.16 -1.36 -6.97
CA CYS A 50 -5.47 -0.67 -8.22
C CYS A 50 -6.74 0.18 -8.16
N HIS A 51 -6.75 1.32 -8.85
CA HIS A 51 -7.93 2.15 -9.05
C HIS A 51 -8.11 2.64 -10.49
N GLY A 52 -7.41 2.03 -11.44
CA GLY A 52 -7.45 2.45 -12.83
C GLY A 52 -6.65 3.73 -13.07
N TYR A 53 -7.07 4.53 -14.04
CA TYR A 53 -6.33 5.66 -14.60
C TYR A 53 -7.16 6.92 -14.49
N GLU A 54 -6.49 8.03 -14.22
CA GLU A 54 -7.14 9.32 -14.04
C GLU A 54 -8.00 9.71 -15.25
N GLY A 55 -9.27 9.99 -14.97
CA GLY A 55 -10.25 10.44 -15.97
C GLY A 55 -10.74 9.34 -16.92
N LEU A 56 -10.34 8.09 -16.71
CA LEU A 56 -10.83 6.94 -17.48
C LEU A 56 -11.76 6.08 -16.62
N ASP A 57 -12.95 5.82 -17.14
CA ASP A 57 -13.91 4.92 -16.51
C ASP A 57 -13.71 3.50 -17.04
N ILE A 58 -13.40 2.59 -16.12
CA ILE A 58 -13.11 1.19 -16.39
C ILE A 58 -14.28 0.46 -17.06
N ASN A 59 -15.52 0.95 -16.97
CA ASN A 59 -16.68 0.38 -17.65
C ASN A 59 -16.69 0.66 -19.15
N TYR A 60 -16.06 1.75 -19.58
CA TYR A 60 -15.92 2.07 -20.99
C TYR A 60 -14.60 1.54 -21.57
N ASP A 61 -13.53 1.57 -20.77
CA ASP A 61 -12.22 1.05 -21.16
C ASP A 61 -11.70 0.04 -20.14
N ASN A 62 -12.01 -1.24 -20.38
CA ASN A 62 -11.56 -2.33 -19.53
C ASN A 62 -10.03 -2.56 -19.60
N SER A 63 -9.32 -2.06 -20.63
CA SER A 63 -7.87 -2.27 -20.79
C SER A 63 -7.05 -1.59 -19.70
N VAL A 64 -7.63 -0.58 -19.05
CA VAL A 64 -7.08 0.12 -17.90
C VAL A 64 -6.86 -0.80 -16.69
N ILE A 65 -7.66 -1.85 -16.54
CA ILE A 65 -7.57 -2.80 -15.42
C ILE A 65 -6.23 -3.53 -15.43
N GLU A 66 -5.91 -4.20 -16.55
CA GLU A 66 -4.63 -4.89 -16.74
C GLU A 66 -3.47 -3.90 -16.74
N SER A 67 -3.66 -2.72 -17.36
CA SER A 67 -2.64 -1.68 -17.40
C SER A 67 -2.27 -1.13 -16.02
N CYS A 68 -3.24 -1.04 -15.10
CA CYS A 68 -2.98 -0.66 -13.70
C CYS A 68 -2.16 -1.75 -12.98
N LYS A 69 -2.53 -3.02 -13.16
CA LYS A 69 -1.79 -4.13 -12.55
C LYS A 69 -0.34 -4.14 -13.02
N ASN A 70 -0.13 -4.08 -14.34
CA ASN A 70 1.21 -4.03 -14.93
C ASN A 70 2.01 -2.82 -14.44
N TYR A 71 1.35 -1.68 -14.25
CA TYR A 71 1.98 -0.49 -13.69
C TYR A 71 2.48 -0.74 -12.27
N LEU A 72 1.64 -1.21 -11.35
CA LEU A 72 2.07 -1.48 -9.97
C LEU A 72 3.15 -2.56 -9.91
N SER A 73 2.92 -3.72 -10.53
CA SER A 73 3.86 -4.87 -10.48
C SER A 73 5.24 -4.55 -11.10
N SER A 74 5.35 -3.53 -11.96
CA SER A 74 6.64 -3.11 -12.52
C SER A 74 7.41 -2.11 -11.67
N HIS A 75 6.78 -1.47 -10.69
CA HIS A 75 7.38 -0.40 -9.88
C HIS A 75 7.55 -0.78 -8.41
N THR A 76 6.62 -1.53 -7.82
CA THR A 76 6.66 -1.90 -6.40
C THR A 76 5.96 -3.24 -6.15
N ASN A 77 6.26 -3.86 -5.00
CA ASN A 77 5.40 -4.91 -4.47
C ASN A 77 4.06 -4.30 -4.04
N SER A 78 2.99 -5.07 -4.14
CA SER A 78 1.66 -4.65 -3.66
C SER A 78 1.56 -4.67 -2.14
N SER A 79 2.28 -5.57 -1.46
CA SER A 79 2.37 -5.64 0.00
C SER A 79 3.70 -6.27 0.40
N ARG A 80 4.11 -6.12 1.67
CA ARG A 80 5.21 -6.93 2.23
C ARG A 80 4.94 -8.44 2.14
N TRP A 81 3.69 -8.84 1.99
CA TRP A 81 3.29 -10.24 1.88
C TRP A 81 3.30 -10.79 0.46
N GLY A 82 3.27 -9.93 -0.57
CA GLY A 82 3.20 -10.37 -1.96
C GLY A 82 3.38 -9.24 -2.96
N SER A 83 3.99 -9.57 -4.10
CA SER A 83 4.32 -8.58 -5.13
C SER A 83 3.12 -8.18 -5.98
N GLU A 84 2.24 -9.13 -6.30
CA GLU A 84 1.12 -8.90 -7.23
C GLU A 84 -0.07 -8.19 -6.56
N PRO A 85 -0.63 -7.14 -7.18
CA PRO A 85 -1.90 -6.56 -6.75
C PRO A 85 -3.05 -7.55 -6.88
N ILE A 86 -3.79 -7.70 -5.78
CA ILE A 86 -4.97 -8.58 -5.68
C ILE A 86 -6.28 -7.83 -5.46
N SER A 87 -6.18 -6.53 -5.13
CA SER A 87 -7.29 -5.65 -4.80
C SER A 87 -7.51 -4.57 -5.85
N PHE A 88 -8.78 -4.25 -6.12
CA PHE A 88 -9.18 -3.19 -7.05
C PHE A 88 -10.34 -2.36 -6.47
N GLY A 89 -10.17 -1.03 -6.38
CA GLY A 89 -11.26 -0.11 -6.04
C GLY A 89 -12.13 0.17 -7.27
N VAL A 90 -13.42 -0.10 -7.20
CA VAL A 90 -14.35 -0.03 -8.34
C VAL A 90 -15.44 1.03 -8.11
N PRO A 91 -16.05 1.58 -9.18
CA PRO A 91 -17.26 2.39 -9.04
C PRO A 91 -18.43 1.55 -8.50
N ASP A 92 -19.50 2.23 -8.08
CA ASP A 92 -20.67 1.58 -7.47
C ASP A 92 -21.41 0.63 -8.42
N ILE A 93 -21.27 0.84 -9.73
CA ILE A 93 -21.82 -0.03 -10.77
C ILE A 93 -20.71 -0.41 -11.74
N ILE A 94 -20.53 -1.72 -11.93
CA ILE A 94 -19.66 -2.29 -12.95
C ILE A 94 -20.44 -3.14 -13.95
N THR A 95 -19.97 -3.17 -15.19
CA THR A 95 -20.56 -4.00 -16.27
C THR A 95 -20.03 -5.43 -16.25
N ASN A 96 -20.73 -6.34 -16.95
CA ASN A 96 -20.28 -7.73 -17.09
C ASN A 96 -18.91 -7.86 -17.78
N SER A 97 -18.57 -6.98 -18.73
CA SER A 97 -17.25 -7.00 -19.37
C SER A 97 -16.15 -6.55 -18.40
N THR A 98 -16.45 -5.57 -17.54
CA THR A 98 -15.58 -5.14 -16.44
C THR A 98 -15.32 -6.27 -15.46
N ILE A 99 -16.38 -6.99 -15.04
CA ILE A 99 -16.29 -8.17 -14.16
C ILE A 99 -15.37 -9.22 -14.78
N SER A 100 -15.58 -9.58 -16.05
CA SER A 100 -14.71 -10.53 -16.75
C SER A 100 -13.26 -10.06 -16.80
N SER A 101 -13.03 -8.79 -17.10
CA SER A 101 -11.68 -8.22 -17.21
C SER A 101 -10.94 -8.16 -15.87
N LEU A 102 -11.64 -7.85 -14.78
CA LEU A 102 -11.10 -7.91 -13.41
C LEU A 102 -10.68 -9.34 -13.05
N LYS A 103 -11.51 -10.33 -13.40
CA LYS A 103 -11.24 -11.75 -13.14
C LYS A 103 -10.07 -12.26 -13.98
N GLU A 104 -10.05 -11.95 -15.27
CA GLU A 104 -8.97 -12.32 -16.20
C GLU A 104 -7.63 -11.70 -15.79
N SER A 105 -7.66 -10.48 -15.23
CA SER A 105 -6.48 -9.82 -14.67
C SER A 105 -6.03 -10.40 -13.31
N GLY A 106 -6.81 -11.33 -12.73
CA GLY A 106 -6.47 -12.02 -11.48
C GLY A 106 -6.71 -11.21 -10.21
N PHE A 107 -7.58 -10.19 -10.25
CA PHE A 107 -8.07 -9.55 -9.03
C PHE A 107 -9.03 -10.49 -8.31
N ILE A 108 -9.02 -10.45 -6.98
CA ILE A 108 -9.88 -11.30 -6.13
C ILE A 108 -10.62 -10.48 -5.07
N ILE A 109 -10.16 -9.27 -4.77
CA ILE A 109 -10.82 -8.35 -3.85
C ILE A 109 -11.28 -7.11 -4.63
N LEU A 110 -12.56 -6.78 -4.50
CA LEU A 110 -13.10 -5.51 -4.99
C LEU A 110 -13.59 -4.71 -3.78
N GLY A 111 -13.44 -3.40 -3.82
CA GLY A 111 -13.92 -2.56 -2.72
C GLY A 111 -14.45 -1.21 -3.12
N ASP A 112 -14.74 -0.42 -2.08
CA ASP A 112 -15.51 0.83 -2.05
C ASP A 112 -17.03 0.61 -1.85
N ASN A 113 -17.89 1.12 -2.73
CA ASN A 113 -19.35 1.07 -2.58
C ASN A 113 -20.01 0.28 -3.70
N LEU A 114 -19.41 -0.86 -4.08
CA LEU A 114 -19.92 -1.72 -5.15
C LEU A 114 -21.33 -2.22 -4.82
N LYS A 115 -22.29 -1.92 -5.70
CA LYS A 115 -23.68 -2.39 -5.63
C LYS A 115 -23.96 -3.53 -6.60
N THR A 116 -23.16 -3.67 -7.66
CA THR A 116 -23.29 -4.79 -8.59
C THR A 116 -22.97 -6.10 -7.86
N GLU A 117 -23.89 -7.07 -7.92
CA GLU A 117 -23.67 -8.39 -7.36
C GLU A 117 -22.62 -9.16 -8.20
N THR A 118 -21.64 -9.73 -7.51
CA THR A 118 -20.59 -10.57 -8.14
C THR A 118 -20.32 -11.79 -7.26
N GLU A 119 -20.19 -12.96 -7.86
CA GLU A 119 -20.04 -14.23 -7.10
C GLU A 119 -18.58 -14.62 -6.81
N ASP A 120 -17.63 -14.15 -7.63
CA ASP A 120 -16.23 -14.62 -7.61
C ASP A 120 -15.26 -13.70 -6.87
N PHE A 121 -15.73 -12.55 -6.38
CA PHE A 121 -14.89 -11.57 -5.69
C PHE A 121 -15.25 -11.46 -4.22
N PHE A 122 -14.23 -11.23 -3.39
CA PHE A 122 -14.44 -10.76 -2.04
C PHE A 122 -14.71 -9.25 -2.06
N ILE A 123 -15.86 -8.84 -1.53
CA ILE A 123 -16.29 -7.44 -1.57
C ILE A 123 -16.03 -6.76 -0.23
N VAL A 124 -15.21 -5.72 -0.23
CA VAL A 124 -15.00 -4.85 0.93
C VAL A 124 -15.82 -3.57 0.77
N GLN A 125 -16.88 -3.47 1.56
CA GLN A 125 -17.74 -2.29 1.57
C GLN A 125 -17.16 -1.19 2.45
N ARG A 126 -17.30 0.07 2.03
CA ARG A 126 -17.07 1.23 2.89
C ARG A 126 -18.14 1.28 3.99
N ASN A 127 -17.77 0.80 5.17
CA ASN A 127 -18.63 0.70 6.35
C ASN A 127 -18.09 1.44 7.58
N GLY A 128 -16.96 2.13 7.46
CA GLY A 128 -16.32 2.88 8.55
C GLY A 128 -16.41 4.41 8.44
N GLY A 129 -17.16 4.94 7.48
CA GLY A 129 -17.27 6.38 7.26
C GLY A 129 -16.06 6.94 6.53
N SER A 130 -15.58 8.12 6.95
CA SER A 130 -14.49 8.88 6.32
C SER A 130 -13.58 9.53 7.36
N LEU A 131 -12.28 9.65 7.08
CA LEU A 131 -11.34 10.44 7.90
C LEU A 131 -11.31 11.93 7.53
N GLU A 132 -12.20 12.38 6.65
CA GLU A 132 -12.30 13.78 6.27
C GLU A 132 -12.98 14.60 7.37
N LYS A 133 -12.49 15.82 7.59
CA LYS A 133 -12.93 16.69 8.67
C LYS A 133 -14.42 17.01 8.58
N ASN A 134 -15.13 16.79 9.70
CA ASN A 134 -16.59 16.93 9.84
C ASN A 134 -17.42 15.89 9.04
N VAL A 135 -16.79 14.87 8.47
CA VAL A 135 -17.46 13.74 7.81
C VAL A 135 -17.35 12.47 8.65
N ALA A 136 -16.28 12.35 9.45
CA ALA A 136 -16.06 11.23 10.34
C ALA A 136 -17.24 10.94 11.28
N ASP A 137 -17.61 9.66 11.38
CA ASP A 137 -18.66 9.17 12.27
C ASP A 137 -18.04 8.22 13.30
N ILE A 138 -17.65 8.80 14.44
CA ILE A 138 -17.07 8.03 15.56
C ILE A 138 -18.07 7.00 16.10
N GLY A 139 -19.38 7.29 16.06
CA GLY A 139 -20.40 6.37 16.55
C GLY A 139 -20.48 5.09 15.73
N LEU A 140 -20.26 5.21 14.41
CA LEU A 140 -20.15 4.05 13.51
C LEU A 140 -18.95 3.18 13.89
N LEU A 141 -17.80 3.80 14.17
CA LEU A 141 -16.57 3.11 14.59
C LEU A 141 -16.72 2.41 15.96
N GLU A 142 -17.43 3.03 16.91
CA GLU A 142 -17.75 2.42 18.22
C GLU A 142 -18.67 1.20 18.10
N SER A 143 -19.53 1.17 17.09
CA SER A 143 -20.54 0.12 16.89
C SER A 143 -20.04 -1.10 16.11
N ALA A 144 -18.74 -1.16 15.79
CA ALA A 144 -18.13 -2.26 15.04
C ALA A 144 -18.37 -3.61 15.72
N GLU A 145 -18.80 -4.60 14.95
CA GLU A 145 -19.01 -5.96 15.44
C GLU A 145 -17.67 -6.67 15.71
N LYS A 146 -17.64 -7.60 16.67
CA LYS A 146 -16.45 -8.43 16.89
C LYS A 146 -16.12 -9.21 15.61
N ASP A 147 -14.83 -9.34 15.32
CA ASP A 147 -14.30 -10.09 14.18
C ASP A 147 -14.74 -9.54 12.81
N SER A 148 -15.07 -8.26 12.74
CA SER A 148 -15.40 -7.54 11.50
C SER A 148 -14.20 -6.77 10.92
N LEU A 149 -14.32 -6.37 9.65
CA LEU A 149 -13.43 -5.42 8.99
C LEU A 149 -14.17 -4.09 8.81
N ILE A 150 -13.59 -3.02 9.32
CA ILE A 150 -14.06 -1.65 9.17
C ILE A 150 -13.17 -0.95 8.14
N SER A 151 -13.76 -0.58 7.01
CA SER A 151 -13.10 0.07 5.89
C SER A 151 -13.48 1.55 5.86
N ILE A 152 -12.49 2.41 6.15
CA ILE A 152 -12.68 3.85 6.33
C ILE A 152 -12.15 4.58 5.09
N TYR A 153 -12.91 5.54 4.57
CA TYR A 153 -12.52 6.33 3.40
C TYR A 153 -11.51 7.43 3.75
N TRP A 154 -10.54 7.64 2.88
CA TRP A 154 -9.65 8.78 2.89
C TRP A 154 -9.35 9.24 1.47
N GLU A 155 -9.44 10.54 1.24
CA GLU A 155 -8.99 11.17 0.00
C GLU A 155 -8.29 12.47 0.37
N ALA A 156 -7.03 12.63 -0.02
CA ALA A 156 -6.27 13.83 0.37
C ALA A 156 -6.60 15.06 -0.47
N ARG A 157 -7.19 14.86 -1.66
CA ARG A 157 -7.54 15.94 -2.58
C ARG A 157 -8.82 15.67 -3.36
N ILE A 158 -9.68 16.67 -3.40
CA ILE A 158 -10.82 16.70 -4.32
C ILE A 158 -10.57 17.85 -5.30
N PHE A 159 -10.34 17.51 -6.56
CA PHE A 159 -9.80 18.44 -7.56
C PHE A 159 -8.49 19.08 -7.05
N ASP A 160 -8.40 20.43 -7.05
CA ASP A 160 -7.21 21.16 -6.60
C ASP A 160 -7.18 21.43 -5.09
N LEU A 161 -8.19 20.99 -4.34
CA LEU A 161 -8.35 21.33 -2.93
C LEU A 161 -7.79 20.22 -2.03
N LYS A 162 -6.82 20.56 -1.19
CA LYS A 162 -6.39 19.68 -0.09
C LYS A 162 -7.55 19.49 0.89
N VAL A 163 -7.92 18.24 1.09
CA VAL A 163 -8.89 17.81 2.11
C VAL A 163 -8.20 17.82 3.47
N ARG A 164 -8.94 18.20 4.50
CA ARG A 164 -8.44 18.20 5.87
C ARG A 164 -8.87 16.91 6.55
N GLU A 165 -7.96 16.33 7.30
CA GLU A 165 -8.14 15.19 8.15
C GLU A 165 -8.91 15.53 9.44
N ASP A 166 -9.67 14.57 9.94
CA ASP A 166 -10.34 14.61 11.23
C ASP A 166 -9.42 14.02 12.31
N LYS A 167 -8.52 14.87 12.84
CA LYS A 167 -7.56 14.46 13.89
C LYS A 167 -8.22 13.75 15.08
N PRO A 168 -9.35 14.25 15.63
CA PRO A 168 -10.06 13.52 16.68
C PRO A 168 -10.44 12.08 16.31
N ALA A 169 -10.86 11.83 15.07
CA ALA A 169 -11.19 10.48 14.62
C ALA A 169 -9.95 9.59 14.49
N ILE A 170 -8.84 10.14 14.00
CA ILE A 170 -7.54 9.44 13.92
C ILE A 170 -7.05 9.10 15.32
N ASP A 171 -6.97 10.09 16.22
CA ASP A 171 -6.56 9.91 17.62
C ASP A 171 -7.43 8.85 18.32
N PHE A 172 -8.73 8.83 18.02
CA PHE A 172 -9.65 7.83 18.55
C PHE A 172 -9.27 6.41 18.10
N LEU A 173 -9.05 6.19 16.79
CA LEU A 173 -8.67 4.89 16.23
C LEU A 173 -7.31 4.39 16.77
N GLU A 174 -6.33 5.29 16.91
CA GLU A 174 -5.00 4.95 17.41
C GLU A 174 -5.01 4.46 18.87
N ASN A 175 -5.99 4.93 19.65
CA ASN A 175 -6.15 4.58 21.07
C ASN A 175 -7.05 3.37 21.33
N GLN A 176 -7.56 2.68 20.29
CA GLN A 176 -8.38 1.48 20.45
C GLN A 176 -7.60 0.17 20.38
N ASP A 177 -8.12 -0.88 21.01
CA ASP A 177 -7.56 -2.24 20.97
C ASP A 177 -8.09 -3.01 19.73
N ILE A 178 -7.59 -2.59 18.56
CA ILE A 178 -8.04 -3.02 17.24
C ILE A 178 -6.85 -3.43 16.37
N TRP A 179 -7.10 -4.31 15.39
CA TRP A 179 -6.09 -4.73 14.42
C TRP A 179 -6.01 -3.75 13.26
N TYR A 180 -4.86 -3.12 13.04
CA TYR A 180 -4.58 -2.34 11.84
C TYR A 180 -4.16 -3.30 10.71
N THR A 181 -4.89 -3.25 9.60
CA THR A 181 -4.71 -4.18 8.49
C THR A 181 -5.04 -3.53 7.15
N THR A 182 -4.93 -4.30 6.07
CA THR A 182 -5.31 -3.92 4.72
C THR A 182 -6.34 -4.90 4.17
N TRP A 183 -6.98 -4.60 3.04
CA TRP A 183 -7.92 -5.51 2.40
C TRP A 183 -7.33 -6.89 2.13
N GLY A 184 -6.16 -6.92 1.50
CA GLY A 184 -5.45 -8.15 1.16
C GLY A 184 -4.92 -8.91 2.37
N GLU A 185 -4.40 -8.20 3.38
CA GLU A 185 -3.89 -8.82 4.61
C GLU A 185 -5.04 -9.48 5.38
N TRP A 186 -6.16 -8.78 5.59
CA TRP A 186 -7.32 -9.32 6.29
C TRP A 186 -7.92 -10.55 5.59
N PHE A 187 -8.08 -10.47 4.26
CA PHE A 187 -8.63 -11.56 3.45
C PHE A 187 -7.75 -12.82 3.51
N ASN A 188 -6.44 -12.67 3.29
CA ASN A 188 -5.52 -13.82 3.26
C ASN A 188 -5.18 -14.35 4.66
N HIS A 189 -5.24 -13.51 5.71
CA HIS A 189 -5.11 -13.96 7.10
C HIS A 189 -6.20 -14.98 7.44
N ASN A 190 -7.46 -14.68 7.12
CA ASN A 190 -8.57 -15.59 7.40
C ASN A 190 -8.42 -16.94 6.66
N ILE A 191 -7.98 -16.91 5.40
CA ILE A 191 -7.66 -18.13 4.64
C ILE A 191 -6.52 -18.90 5.31
N SER A 192 -5.45 -18.21 5.70
CA SER A 192 -4.26 -18.81 6.31
C SER A 192 -4.57 -19.42 7.66
N SER A 193 -5.30 -18.72 8.52
CA SER A 193 -5.79 -19.22 9.82
C SER A 193 -6.56 -20.54 9.67
N SER A 194 -7.41 -20.65 8.64
CA SER A 194 -8.20 -21.87 8.39
C SER A 194 -7.39 -23.06 7.86
N ARG A 195 -6.17 -22.82 7.37
CA ARG A 195 -5.28 -23.82 6.75
C ARG A 195 -4.19 -24.32 7.69
N ILE A 196 -4.09 -23.79 8.91
CA ILE A 196 -3.13 -24.26 9.91
C ILE A 196 -3.43 -25.72 10.25
N LEU A 197 -2.45 -26.58 10.00
CA LEU A 197 -2.48 -27.98 10.36
C LEU A 197 -1.97 -28.15 11.79
N ILE A 198 -2.58 -29.08 12.51
CA ILE A 198 -2.28 -29.32 13.92
C ILE A 198 -2.13 -30.81 14.14
N GLU A 199 -0.98 -31.20 14.66
CA GLU A 199 -0.71 -32.54 15.13
C GLU A 199 -0.31 -32.50 16.60
N SER A 200 -0.75 -33.47 17.40
CA SER A 200 -0.35 -33.53 18.81
C SER A 200 0.09 -34.93 19.19
N SER A 201 1.15 -34.98 20.00
CA SER A 201 1.73 -36.20 20.53
C SER A 201 2.19 -35.94 21.96
N ASN A 202 1.61 -36.68 22.92
CA ASN A 202 1.86 -36.48 24.34
C ASN A 202 1.65 -35.01 24.77
N SER A 203 2.69 -34.36 25.30
CA SER A 203 2.66 -32.96 25.74
C SER A 203 3.24 -32.00 24.68
N THR A 204 3.27 -32.39 23.41
CA THR A 204 3.79 -31.59 22.30
C THR A 204 2.68 -31.35 21.27
N ILE A 205 2.52 -30.09 20.85
CA ILE A 205 1.63 -29.68 19.76
C ILE A 205 2.50 -29.12 18.64
N ASN A 206 2.41 -29.72 17.46
CA ASN A 206 3.07 -29.25 16.24
C ASN A 206 2.04 -28.53 15.38
N LEU A 207 2.41 -27.35 14.90
CA LEU A 207 1.61 -26.51 14.03
C LEU A 207 2.37 -26.29 12.74
N GLU A 208 1.71 -26.43 11.62
CA GLU A 208 2.29 -26.16 10.31
C GLU A 208 1.31 -25.33 9.49
N LEU A 209 1.79 -24.29 8.83
CA LEU A 209 1.00 -23.58 7.82
C LEU A 209 1.61 -23.83 6.43
N PRO A 210 1.07 -24.75 5.63
CA PRO A 210 1.63 -25.02 4.31
C PRO A 210 1.53 -23.81 3.37
N ILE A 211 2.58 -23.60 2.56
CA ILE A 211 2.58 -22.59 1.49
C ILE A 211 1.38 -22.82 0.57
N ASN A 212 0.65 -21.75 0.25
CA ASN A 212 -0.45 -21.80 -0.71
C ASN A 212 0.07 -21.54 -2.12
N SER A 213 0.16 -22.56 -2.97
CA SER A 213 0.55 -22.36 -4.37
C SER A 213 -0.43 -21.53 -5.18
N ASP A 214 -1.67 -21.41 -4.72
CA ASP A 214 -2.74 -20.69 -5.40
C ASP A 214 -2.83 -19.21 -4.98
N SER A 215 -2.08 -18.80 -3.94
CA SER A 215 -1.98 -17.40 -3.52
C SER A 215 -0.60 -16.84 -3.82
N ASN A 216 -0.56 -15.60 -4.30
CA ASN A 216 0.69 -14.86 -4.49
C ASN A 216 1.16 -14.14 -3.22
N TRP A 217 0.39 -14.24 -2.13
CA TRP A 217 0.65 -13.56 -0.87
C TRP A 217 0.87 -14.57 0.26
N ASN A 218 2.00 -14.43 0.97
CA ASN A 218 2.34 -15.24 2.13
C ASN A 218 1.96 -14.50 3.42
N VAL A 219 0.67 -14.48 3.73
CA VAL A 219 0.15 -13.81 4.93
C VAL A 219 0.10 -14.79 6.11
N PRO A 220 0.60 -14.41 7.30
CA PRO A 220 0.47 -15.24 8.49
C PRO A 220 -0.99 -15.55 8.85
N GLY A 221 -1.23 -16.76 9.35
CA GLY A 221 -2.52 -17.16 9.95
C GLY A 221 -2.42 -17.18 11.47
N SER A 222 -3.56 -16.98 12.16
CA SER A 222 -3.64 -17.02 13.63
C SER A 222 -4.58 -18.11 14.14
N LEU A 223 -4.20 -18.70 15.28
CA LEU A 223 -4.93 -19.77 15.94
C LEU A 223 -5.00 -19.51 17.45
N MET A 224 -6.16 -19.75 18.04
CA MET A 224 -6.33 -19.88 19.49
C MET A 224 -6.28 -21.36 19.87
N ILE A 225 -5.45 -21.71 20.84
CA ILE A 225 -5.38 -23.04 21.45
C ILE A 225 -5.80 -22.92 22.90
N ASN A 226 -6.95 -23.49 23.25
CA ASN A 226 -7.46 -23.49 24.61
C ASN A 226 -6.96 -24.73 25.35
N THR A 227 -6.23 -24.53 26.43
CA THR A 227 -5.67 -25.62 27.24
C THR A 227 -5.47 -25.18 28.68
N GLU A 228 -5.70 -26.10 29.63
CA GLU A 228 -5.38 -25.89 31.04
C GLU A 228 -3.90 -26.19 31.35
N ALA A 229 -3.14 -26.72 30.38
CA ALA A 229 -1.73 -27.04 30.57
C ALA A 229 -0.86 -25.80 30.44
N ASN A 230 0.12 -25.67 31.34
CA ASN A 230 1.13 -24.63 31.22
C ASN A 230 2.03 -24.87 30.00
N VAL A 231 2.39 -23.77 29.34
CA VAL A 231 3.36 -23.77 28.24
C VAL A 231 4.77 -23.72 28.81
N SER A 232 5.60 -24.70 28.44
CA SER A 232 7.01 -24.73 28.81
C SER A 232 7.90 -24.03 27.78
N SER A 233 7.63 -24.19 26.48
CA SER A 233 8.35 -23.50 25.41
C SER A 233 7.56 -23.48 24.11
N VAL A 234 7.85 -22.49 23.26
CA VAL A 234 7.38 -22.42 21.87
C VAL A 234 8.58 -22.10 20.99
N GLN A 235 8.82 -22.94 19.98
CA GLN A 235 9.99 -22.88 19.12
C GLN A 235 9.59 -23.15 17.68
N PHE A 236 10.35 -22.59 16.73
CA PHE A 236 10.30 -23.06 15.35
C PHE A 236 10.70 -24.55 15.27
N GLY A 237 10.34 -25.22 14.17
CA GLY A 237 10.69 -26.62 13.94
C GLY A 237 12.21 -26.91 13.92
N ASP A 238 13.03 -25.88 13.69
CA ASP A 238 14.50 -25.96 13.75
C ASP A 238 15.09 -25.75 15.17
N GLY A 239 14.25 -25.42 16.16
CA GLY A 239 14.61 -25.20 17.55
C GLY A 239 14.90 -23.74 17.93
N GLU A 240 14.79 -22.78 17.01
CA GLU A 240 14.88 -21.35 17.35
C GLU A 240 13.67 -20.90 18.18
N ILE A 241 13.88 -19.92 19.07
CA ILE A 241 12.82 -19.43 19.96
C ILE A 241 11.76 -18.68 19.13
N PHE A 242 10.49 -19.08 19.27
CA PHE A 242 9.40 -18.41 18.57
C PHE A 242 9.10 -17.03 19.22
N PRO A 243 8.91 -15.95 18.43
CA PRO A 243 8.74 -14.60 18.97
C PRO A 243 7.55 -14.44 19.90
N LEU A 244 7.69 -13.60 20.93
CA LEU A 244 6.58 -13.25 21.83
C LEU A 244 5.77 -12.07 21.29
N LEU A 245 4.44 -12.19 21.37
CA LEU A 245 3.49 -11.11 21.13
C LEU A 245 3.10 -10.45 22.46
N THR A 246 2.76 -9.16 22.38
CA THR A 246 2.09 -8.45 23.47
C THR A 246 0.61 -8.25 23.12
N PRO A 247 -0.27 -8.05 24.12
CA PRO A 247 -1.67 -7.69 23.86
C PRO A 247 -1.80 -6.45 22.97
N ASP A 248 -0.93 -5.45 23.18
CA ASP A 248 -0.93 -4.18 22.43
C ASP A 248 -0.34 -4.30 21.00
N THR A 249 0.03 -5.50 20.56
CA THR A 249 0.55 -5.69 19.20
C THR A 249 -0.61 -5.65 18.21
N LYS A 250 -0.75 -4.53 17.49
CA LYS A 250 -1.89 -4.22 16.61
C LYS A 250 -1.65 -4.43 15.12
N SER A 251 -0.44 -4.77 14.69
CA SER A 251 -0.12 -5.05 13.28
C SER A 251 0.34 -6.49 13.15
N LEU A 252 -0.17 -7.19 12.12
CA LEU A 252 0.08 -8.61 11.91
C LEU A 252 1.58 -8.91 11.88
N ARG A 253 1.98 -9.91 12.66
CA ARG A 253 3.33 -10.47 12.68
C ARG A 253 3.27 -11.86 13.28
N GLU A 254 4.31 -12.63 13.07
CA GLU A 254 4.46 -13.91 13.72
C GLU A 254 4.76 -13.78 15.21
N GLY A 255 4.34 -14.79 15.95
CA GLY A 255 4.64 -14.92 17.35
C GLY A 255 3.47 -15.50 18.13
N TRP A 256 3.67 -15.62 19.44
CA TRP A 256 2.70 -16.23 20.33
C TRP A 256 2.56 -15.44 21.63
N ARG A 257 1.41 -15.58 22.30
CA ARG A 257 1.20 -15.07 23.66
C ARG A 257 0.27 -15.97 24.45
N LEU A 258 0.39 -15.91 25.76
CA LEU A 258 -0.57 -16.50 26.67
C LEU A 258 -1.85 -15.65 26.75
N THR A 259 -2.97 -16.33 26.98
CA THR A 259 -4.27 -15.75 27.31
C THR A 259 -4.77 -16.38 28.61
N GLU A 260 -5.93 -15.94 29.12
CA GLU A 260 -6.56 -16.59 30.28
C GLU A 260 -7.03 -18.02 29.96
N GLU A 261 -7.34 -18.31 28.70
CA GLU A 261 -7.93 -19.58 28.25
C GLU A 261 -6.91 -20.52 27.57
N GLY A 262 -5.69 -20.03 27.28
CA GLY A 262 -4.63 -20.81 26.67
C GLY A 262 -3.60 -19.94 25.94
N ILE A 263 -3.47 -20.12 24.63
CA ILE A 263 -2.41 -19.55 23.80
C ILE A 263 -2.99 -19.01 22.50
N ILE A 264 -2.55 -17.82 22.10
CA ILE A 264 -2.70 -17.34 20.71
C ILE A 264 -1.36 -17.45 20.02
N ILE A 265 -1.39 -17.94 18.80
CA ILE A 265 -0.20 -18.06 17.95
C ILE A 265 -0.50 -17.62 16.53
N SER A 266 0.45 -16.91 15.91
CA SER A 266 0.42 -16.49 14.51
C SER A 266 1.66 -16.99 13.79
N ILE A 267 1.48 -17.70 12.69
CA ILE A 267 2.54 -18.45 11.98
C ILE A 267 2.51 -18.09 10.50
N SER A 268 3.67 -17.89 9.87
CA SER A 268 3.81 -17.63 8.44
C SER A 268 3.66 -18.89 7.59
N PRO A 269 3.20 -18.77 6.33
CA PRO A 269 3.21 -19.88 5.38
C PRO A 269 4.63 -20.42 5.14
N GLY A 270 4.78 -21.73 5.29
CA GLY A 270 6.04 -22.46 5.17
C GLY A 270 6.66 -22.84 6.52
N ASP A 271 6.20 -22.25 7.62
CA ASP A 271 6.80 -22.46 8.93
C ASP A 271 6.10 -23.57 9.72
N GLU A 272 6.90 -24.23 10.55
CA GLU A 272 6.48 -25.21 11.55
C GLU A 272 6.81 -24.67 12.95
N VAL A 273 5.85 -24.77 13.87
CA VAL A 273 6.01 -24.34 15.26
C VAL A 273 5.67 -25.49 16.21
N VAL A 274 6.57 -25.71 17.17
CA VAL A 274 6.47 -26.74 18.19
C VAL A 274 6.18 -26.09 19.54
N ILE A 275 5.01 -26.40 20.10
CA ILE A 275 4.60 -25.99 21.45
C ILE A 275 4.80 -27.17 22.39
N GLN A 276 5.62 -26.97 23.41
CA GLN A 276 5.84 -27.94 24.47
C GLN A 276 5.04 -27.56 25.71
N LEU A 277 4.11 -28.40 26.12
CA LEU A 277 3.34 -28.29 27.34
C LEU A 277 4.04 -28.99 28.50
N GLU A 278 3.84 -28.51 29.72
CA GLU A 278 4.33 -29.17 30.95
C GLU A 278 3.60 -30.49 31.22
N GLN A 279 2.36 -30.61 30.76
CA GLN A 279 1.44 -31.69 31.06
C GLN A 279 0.72 -32.13 29.79
N ASN A 280 0.41 -33.42 29.68
CA ASN A 280 -0.41 -33.95 28.60
C ASN A 280 -1.89 -33.83 28.98
N LEU A 281 -2.47 -32.65 28.72
CA LEU A 281 -3.91 -32.38 28.88
C LEU A 281 -4.56 -32.19 27.52
N SER A 282 -5.87 -32.42 27.45
CA SER A 282 -6.64 -32.12 26.23
C SER A 282 -6.63 -30.62 25.94
N PHE A 283 -6.65 -30.28 24.66
CA PHE A 283 -6.82 -28.92 24.18
C PHE A 283 -7.90 -28.86 23.10
N SER A 284 -8.45 -27.68 22.87
CA SER A 284 -9.24 -27.37 21.68
C SER A 284 -8.55 -26.23 20.93
N HIS A 285 -8.91 -26.05 19.67
CA HIS A 285 -8.35 -24.99 18.85
C HIS A 285 -9.41 -24.37 17.95
N SER A 286 -9.22 -23.10 17.60
CA SER A 286 -10.07 -22.38 16.68
C SER A 286 -9.25 -21.36 15.89
N PRO A 287 -9.35 -21.36 14.54
CA PRO A 287 -8.81 -20.28 13.71
C PRO A 287 -9.34 -18.93 14.18
N LEU A 288 -8.46 -17.93 14.23
CA LEU A 288 -8.86 -16.57 14.54
C LEU A 288 -9.08 -15.77 13.25
N LYS A 289 -10.16 -14.99 13.25
CA LYS A 289 -10.50 -14.08 12.15
C LYS A 289 -9.82 -12.72 12.31
N THR A 290 -9.53 -12.32 13.54
CA THR A 290 -8.72 -11.13 13.85
C THR A 290 -7.36 -11.54 14.38
N PHE A 291 -6.34 -10.78 14.00
CA PHE A 291 -5.02 -10.95 14.58
C PHE A 291 -5.04 -10.67 16.08
N ASN A 292 -4.30 -11.49 16.83
CA ASN A 292 -4.04 -11.30 18.26
C ASN A 292 -5.31 -11.28 19.16
N ASP A 293 -6.45 -11.79 18.67
CA ASP A 293 -7.79 -11.70 19.30
C ASP A 293 -8.19 -10.25 19.60
N LEU A 294 -7.72 -9.30 18.78
CA LEU A 294 -8.19 -7.92 18.82
C LEU A 294 -9.66 -7.88 18.40
N HIS A 295 -10.41 -6.92 18.95
CA HIS A 295 -11.87 -6.94 18.84
C HIS A 295 -12.36 -6.95 17.39
N HIS A 296 -11.84 -6.05 16.57
CA HIS A 296 -12.16 -5.93 15.16
C HIS A 296 -10.94 -5.39 14.40
N SER A 297 -11.06 -5.33 13.08
CA SER A 297 -9.97 -4.89 12.19
C SER A 297 -10.34 -3.58 11.52
N VAL A 298 -9.35 -2.72 11.33
CA VAL A 298 -9.51 -1.43 10.65
C VAL A 298 -8.50 -1.34 9.52
N THR A 299 -8.99 -0.88 8.37
CA THR A 299 -8.20 -0.44 7.23
C THR A 299 -8.64 0.94 6.81
N VAL A 300 -7.68 1.80 6.49
CA VAL A 300 -7.95 3.08 5.85
C VAL A 300 -7.71 2.95 4.35
N VAL A 301 -8.67 3.37 3.55
CA VAL A 301 -8.60 3.24 2.10
C VAL A 301 -8.31 4.60 1.52
N GLY A 302 -7.12 4.76 0.94
CA GLY A 302 -6.76 5.98 0.22
C GLY A 302 -7.32 5.92 -1.19
N HIS A 303 -8.27 6.76 -1.55
CA HIS A 303 -8.91 6.80 -2.87
C HIS A 303 -8.20 7.75 -3.82
N HIS A 304 -8.25 7.45 -5.12
CA HIS A 304 -7.71 8.31 -6.19
C HIS A 304 -6.25 8.73 -5.97
N VAL A 305 -5.41 7.79 -5.49
CA VAL A 305 -4.02 8.09 -5.11
C VAL A 305 -3.19 8.28 -6.37
N LYS A 306 -3.03 9.54 -6.77
CA LYS A 306 -2.17 9.98 -7.89
C LYS A 306 -0.78 10.40 -7.45
N ASN A 307 -0.61 10.68 -6.17
CA ASN A 307 0.67 11.06 -5.58
C ASN A 307 0.70 10.60 -4.12
N LEU A 308 1.47 9.54 -3.86
CA LEU A 308 1.52 8.94 -2.53
C LEU A 308 2.03 9.92 -1.45
N HIS A 309 2.89 10.88 -1.80
CA HIS A 309 3.38 11.87 -0.84
C HIS A 309 2.27 12.74 -0.30
N GLU A 310 1.39 13.23 -1.16
CA GLU A 310 0.29 14.07 -0.73
C GLU A 310 -0.72 13.29 0.10
N TRP A 311 -1.00 12.04 -0.29
CA TRP A 311 -1.97 11.16 0.37
C TRP A 311 -1.53 10.66 1.74
N ALA A 312 -0.23 10.36 1.90
CA ALA A 312 0.33 9.85 3.15
C ALA A 312 0.88 10.97 4.06
N SER A 313 0.90 12.23 3.62
CA SER A 313 1.61 13.33 4.31
C SER A 313 1.22 13.52 5.78
N ASP A 314 -0.04 13.27 6.12
CA ASP A 314 -0.58 13.46 7.47
C ASP A 314 -0.51 12.17 8.32
N PHE A 315 0.04 11.07 7.79
CA PHE A 315 0.03 9.73 8.40
C PHE A 315 1.41 9.05 8.52
N TYR A 316 2.52 9.77 8.32
CA TYR A 316 3.86 9.17 8.41
C TYR A 316 4.14 8.54 9.77
N ASP A 317 3.70 9.18 10.86
CA ASP A 317 3.88 8.70 12.23
C ASP A 317 2.67 7.91 12.75
N SER A 318 1.62 7.74 11.93
CA SER A 318 0.41 7.02 12.34
C SER A 318 0.62 5.51 12.21
N PRO A 319 0.22 4.70 13.21
CA PRO A 319 0.27 3.24 13.15
C PRO A 319 -0.83 2.64 12.25
N LEU A 320 -1.72 3.47 11.72
CA LEU A 320 -2.79 3.02 10.82
C LEU A 320 -2.20 2.48 9.52
N LEU A 321 -2.74 1.34 9.08
CA LEU A 321 -2.41 0.71 7.81
C LEU A 321 -3.44 1.08 6.75
N PHE A 322 -2.92 1.22 5.52
CA PHE A 322 -3.69 1.71 4.40
C PHE A 322 -3.73 0.71 3.25
N THR A 323 -4.90 0.61 2.61
CA THR A 323 -5.03 0.13 1.24
C THR A 323 -5.09 1.36 0.32
N TRP A 324 -3.97 1.68 -0.33
CA TRP A 324 -3.87 2.79 -1.27
C TRP A 324 -4.37 2.36 -2.64
N LEU A 325 -5.49 2.92 -3.07
CA LEU A 325 -6.07 2.73 -4.40
C LEU A 325 -5.33 3.66 -5.38
N ILE A 326 -4.26 3.14 -5.97
CA ILE A 326 -3.41 3.86 -6.90
C ILE A 326 -4.15 4.11 -8.21
N GLU A 327 -4.28 5.38 -8.55
CA GLU A 327 -4.82 5.85 -9.82
C GLU A 327 -3.67 6.47 -10.60
N ARG A 328 -3.30 5.86 -11.73
CA ARG A 328 -2.20 6.40 -12.53
C ARG A 328 -2.59 7.79 -13.03
N PRO A 329 -1.76 8.82 -12.81
CA PRO A 329 -2.01 10.14 -13.36
C PRO A 329 -2.13 10.07 -14.88
N ALA A 330 -3.02 10.89 -15.45
CA ALA A 330 -3.04 11.06 -16.89
C ALA A 330 -1.68 11.65 -17.30
N ALA A 331 -0.91 10.94 -18.14
CA ALA A 331 0.40 11.41 -18.56
C ALA A 331 0.27 12.85 -19.05
N LEU A 332 0.98 13.78 -18.40
CA LEU A 332 1.05 15.16 -18.89
C LEU A 332 1.60 15.09 -20.30
N GLU A 333 0.79 15.40 -21.30
CA GLU A 333 1.29 15.55 -22.67
C GLU A 333 2.43 16.56 -22.61
N MET A 334 3.65 16.13 -22.94
CA MET A 334 4.82 16.99 -22.93
C MET A 334 4.53 18.25 -23.75
N ASP A 335 4.39 19.40 -23.07
CA ASP A 335 4.09 20.66 -23.74
C ASP A 335 5.31 21.08 -24.56
N TRP A 336 5.29 20.71 -25.84
CA TRP A 336 6.37 20.95 -26.79
C TRP A 336 6.72 22.43 -26.95
N ARG A 337 5.86 23.35 -26.48
CA ARG A 337 6.13 24.79 -26.46
C ARG A 337 7.31 25.12 -25.54
N LEU A 338 7.46 24.45 -24.40
CA LEU A 338 8.53 24.72 -23.44
C LEU A 338 9.92 24.38 -24.02
N PRO A 339 10.17 23.17 -24.59
CA PRO A 339 11.40 22.87 -25.31
C PRO A 339 11.67 23.83 -26.48
N ILE A 340 10.63 24.18 -27.25
CA ILE A 340 10.77 25.12 -28.37
C ILE A 340 11.22 26.51 -27.89
N ILE A 341 10.60 27.04 -26.84
CA ILE A 341 10.97 28.34 -26.26
C ILE A 341 12.39 28.29 -25.72
N ALA A 342 12.77 27.21 -25.02
CA ALA A 342 14.12 27.03 -24.50
C ALA A 342 15.17 27.06 -25.62
N ILE A 343 14.94 26.32 -26.72
CA ILE A 343 15.82 26.33 -27.90
C ILE A 343 15.87 27.73 -28.54
N ALA A 344 14.73 28.41 -28.66
CA ALA A 344 14.65 29.74 -29.24
C ALA A 344 15.45 30.77 -28.41
N VAL A 345 15.32 30.75 -27.09
CA VAL A 345 16.09 31.62 -26.17
C VAL A 345 17.58 31.30 -26.25
N LEU A 346 17.95 30.01 -26.36
CA LEU A 346 19.34 29.58 -26.44
C LEU A 346 20.04 30.05 -27.72
N ILE A 347 19.30 30.17 -28.83
CA ILE A 347 19.80 30.72 -30.10
C ILE A 347 19.75 32.26 -30.11
N ALA A 348 18.64 32.85 -29.64
CA ALA A 348 18.41 34.28 -29.71
C ALA A 348 19.38 35.06 -28.81
N THR A 349 19.62 34.60 -27.59
CA THR A 349 20.51 35.27 -26.62
C THR A 349 21.92 35.53 -27.19
N PRO A 350 22.68 34.54 -27.69
CA PRO A 350 24.02 34.77 -28.22
C PRO A 350 24.02 35.63 -29.49
N LEU A 351 23.00 35.50 -30.35
CA LEU A 351 22.88 36.35 -31.54
C LEU A 351 22.63 37.81 -31.16
N THR A 352 21.78 38.05 -30.17
CA THR A 352 21.45 39.39 -29.68
C THR A 352 22.66 40.06 -29.02
N ILE A 353 23.41 39.30 -28.19
CA ILE A 353 24.66 39.77 -27.59
C ILE A 353 25.69 40.10 -28.67
N LYS A 354 25.88 39.23 -29.66
CA LYS A 354 26.81 39.46 -30.77
C LYS A 354 26.44 40.73 -31.55
N TRP A 355 25.15 40.94 -31.81
CA TRP A 355 24.65 42.13 -32.48
C TRP A 355 24.86 43.41 -31.66
N LEU A 356 24.54 43.39 -30.36
CA LEU A 356 24.78 44.53 -29.45
C LEU A 356 26.26 44.90 -29.37
N VAL A 357 27.15 43.91 -29.22
CA VAL A 357 28.60 44.15 -29.17
C VAL A 357 29.13 44.70 -30.50
N ALA A 358 28.61 44.24 -31.64
CA ALA A 358 28.99 44.79 -32.95
C ALA A 358 28.51 46.24 -33.11
N ARG A 359 27.30 46.56 -32.66
CA ARG A 359 26.74 47.91 -32.70
C ARG A 359 27.54 48.87 -31.83
N ASP A 360 27.89 48.48 -30.61
CA ASP A 360 28.68 49.32 -29.69
C ASP A 360 30.09 49.61 -30.21
N LYS A 361 30.72 48.67 -30.93
CA LYS A 361 31.99 48.93 -31.60
C LYS A 361 31.85 49.97 -32.71
N SER A 362 30.81 49.85 -33.53
CA SER A 362 30.55 50.80 -34.62
C SER A 362 30.27 52.22 -34.13
N ILE A 363 29.66 52.38 -32.95
CA ILE A 363 29.36 53.68 -32.34
C ILE A 363 30.62 54.29 -31.69
N ARG A 364 31.57 53.48 -31.21
CA ARG A 364 32.84 53.98 -30.63
C ARG A 364 33.89 54.33 -31.68
N GLU A 365 33.75 53.81 -32.90
CA GLU A 365 34.65 54.09 -34.03
C GLU A 365 34.15 55.25 -34.92
N SER A 366 32.96 55.80 -34.64
CA SER A 366 32.44 57.08 -35.16
C SER A 366 32.67 58.20 -34.17
#